data_AF-A0A366S1F5-F1
#
_entry.id   AF-A0A366S1F5-F1
#
_cell.length_a   1.000
_cell.length_b   1.000
_cell.length_c   1.000
_cell.angle_alpha   90.00
_cell.angle_beta   90.00
_cell.angle_gamma   90.00
#
_symmetry.space_group_name_H-M   'P 1'
#
loop_
_entity.id
_entity.type
_entity.pdbx_description
1 polymer ?
#
loop_
_entity_poly.entity_id
_entity_poly.type
_entity_poly.pdbx_seq_one_letter_code
_entity_poly.pdbx_strand_id
1 'polypeptide(L)'
;MEVPDSICVGIELEFMVALQILDSDSVVGETRWVCPSSPGTYMGLVMEDYTEIKPLVIHKVCDMIASAGVAVSCDVFQPQSFSPALPPDTSVLPLTKSSGQVRVWNKGKMDADAAGPIRKADTWFVVPEVHITRDCVSKSGKTPSDKYDWFGTELNSPILTRPEEFRKGLPTLRKCLKAVQGNTVVGLNSGCGLHLHVNDAGNMTLQTAQRVSTLVWLLEDTLLYPLCHPFRSTSPYSARISVESKLAKESGEPKVRGEGAAFVRALDELMLQLSWRKKVDKRLLGAMRRLWAEPSLASLDVGLRKFDEGMEHTTTRCALVVSKYNTLEFRYPESTFDVDFISGWADLVRHLYAVAMKPQAEFLQIVRRVYELMTRDQVPGWLVMMGAIDFPQDASRWRRLKKYVGSLSNLDKQGVLPKTGVIGL
;
A
#
# COMPACT_ATOMS: atom_id res chain seq x y z
N MET A 1 17.57 5.71 -15.30
CA MET A 1 18.26 4.57 -14.66
C MET A 1 17.46 3.33 -14.93
N GLU A 2 18.10 2.20 -15.25
CA GLU A 2 17.38 0.91 -15.36
C GLU A 2 17.24 0.28 -13.97
N VAL A 3 16.00 -0.06 -13.63
CA VAL A 3 15.67 -0.82 -12.41
C VAL A 3 15.91 -2.30 -12.71
N PRO A 4 16.69 -3.04 -11.89
CA PRO A 4 16.87 -4.47 -12.10
C PRO A 4 15.54 -5.22 -12.23
N ASP A 5 15.45 -6.14 -13.20
CA ASP A 5 14.26 -6.96 -13.44
C ASP A 5 13.91 -7.88 -12.24
N SER A 6 14.89 -8.14 -11.38
CA SER A 6 14.71 -8.95 -10.16
C SER A 6 13.93 -8.23 -9.06
N ILE A 7 13.91 -6.88 -9.07
CA ILE A 7 13.09 -6.12 -8.13
C ILE A 7 11.63 -6.35 -8.50
N CYS A 8 10.83 -6.81 -7.55
CA CYS A 8 9.42 -7.10 -7.75
C CYS A 8 8.54 -6.34 -6.77
N VAL A 9 7.25 -6.25 -7.09
CA VAL A 9 6.27 -5.50 -6.29
C VAL A 9 5.03 -6.35 -6.06
N GLY A 10 4.60 -6.45 -4.80
CA GLY A 10 3.22 -6.79 -4.44
C GLY A 10 2.43 -5.51 -4.16
N ILE A 11 1.17 -5.46 -4.59
CA ILE A 11 0.26 -4.32 -4.40
C ILE A 11 -0.92 -4.81 -3.57
N GLU A 12 -1.22 -4.10 -2.48
CA GLU A 12 -2.45 -4.26 -1.70
C GLU A 12 -3.24 -2.96 -1.83
N LEU A 13 -4.48 -3.05 -2.31
CA LEU A 13 -5.35 -1.90 -2.53
C LEU A 13 -6.66 -2.08 -1.77
N GLU A 14 -6.87 -1.24 -0.76
CA GLU A 14 -8.08 -1.26 0.06
C GLU A 14 -9.17 -0.37 -0.54
N PHE A 15 -10.43 -0.79 -0.50
CA PHE A 15 -11.58 -0.01 -0.93
C PHE A 15 -12.85 -0.51 -0.25
N MET A 16 -13.98 0.14 -0.50
CA MET A 16 -15.27 -0.30 0.03
C MET A 16 -16.25 -0.64 -1.08
N VAL A 17 -17.06 -1.66 -0.83
CA VAL A 17 -18.18 -2.07 -1.66
C VAL A 17 -19.47 -1.67 -0.95
N ALA A 18 -20.40 -1.06 -1.69
CA ALA A 18 -21.67 -0.62 -1.14
C ALA A 18 -22.61 -1.79 -0.86
N LEU A 19 -23.33 -1.67 0.24
CA LEU A 19 -24.44 -2.52 0.64
C LEU A 19 -25.72 -1.67 0.67
N GLN A 20 -26.82 -2.21 0.17
CA GLN A 20 -28.09 -1.50 0.10
C GLN A 20 -28.64 -1.33 1.51
N ILE A 21 -29.02 -0.12 1.92
CA ILE A 21 -29.68 0.10 3.21
C ILE A 21 -31.09 -0.50 3.12
N LEU A 22 -31.52 -1.22 4.16
CA LEU A 22 -32.87 -1.80 4.22
C LEU A 22 -33.93 -0.70 4.08
N ASP A 23 -35.00 -0.97 3.33
CA ASP A 23 -36.13 -0.06 3.09
C ASP A 23 -35.78 1.29 2.43
N SER A 24 -34.56 1.42 1.89
CA SER A 24 -34.18 2.58 1.08
C SER A 24 -34.43 2.34 -0.40
N ASP A 25 -34.92 3.38 -1.10
CA ASP A 25 -35.09 3.34 -2.54
C ASP A 25 -33.73 3.15 -3.25
N SER A 26 -33.75 2.39 -4.35
CA SER A 26 -32.57 2.30 -5.22
C SER A 26 -32.15 3.68 -5.70
N VAL A 27 -30.86 3.97 -5.67
CA VAL A 27 -30.34 5.25 -6.15
C VAL A 27 -30.60 5.41 -7.65
N VAL A 28 -31.43 6.39 -8.00
CA VAL A 28 -31.85 6.65 -9.39
C VAL A 28 -30.65 6.78 -10.33
N GLY A 29 -30.64 6.00 -11.42
CA GLY A 29 -29.59 6.01 -12.45
C GLY A 29 -28.33 5.21 -12.10
N GLU A 30 -28.23 4.67 -10.88
CA GLU A 30 -27.20 3.71 -10.55
C GLU A 30 -27.60 2.33 -11.09
N THR A 31 -26.70 1.72 -11.86
CA THR A 31 -26.93 0.42 -12.52
C THR A 31 -25.88 -0.61 -12.14
N ARG A 32 -24.86 -0.19 -11.39
CA ARG A 32 -23.84 -1.06 -10.85
C ARG A 32 -24.43 -1.89 -9.72
N TRP A 33 -23.86 -3.06 -9.53
CA TRP A 33 -24.25 -3.95 -8.46
C TRP A 33 -23.97 -3.32 -7.09
N VAL A 34 -24.95 -3.46 -6.21
CA VAL A 34 -24.89 -3.15 -4.78
C VAL A 34 -25.23 -4.45 -4.07
N CYS A 35 -24.55 -4.77 -2.98
CA CYS A 35 -24.87 -5.97 -2.23
C CYS A 35 -26.24 -5.79 -1.54
N PRO A 36 -27.20 -6.69 -1.73
CA PRO A 36 -28.43 -6.67 -0.93
C PRO A 36 -28.07 -6.83 0.55
N SER A 37 -28.73 -6.06 1.41
CA SER A 37 -28.64 -6.20 2.87
C SER A 37 -29.94 -6.74 3.43
N SER A 38 -29.84 -7.59 4.44
CA SER A 38 -30.97 -8.05 5.27
C SER A 38 -30.87 -7.44 6.68
N PRO A 39 -31.93 -7.49 7.50
CA PRO A 39 -31.82 -7.11 8.92
C PRO A 39 -30.68 -7.85 9.64
N GLY A 40 -30.48 -9.14 9.34
CA GLY A 40 -29.39 -9.95 9.88
C GLY A 40 -28.01 -9.45 9.44
N THR A 41 -27.88 -9.07 8.17
CA THR A 41 -26.66 -8.49 7.61
C THR A 41 -26.28 -7.17 8.30
N TYR A 42 -27.24 -6.26 8.47
CA TYR A 42 -27.01 -4.99 9.13
C TYR A 42 -26.65 -5.18 10.61
N MET A 43 -27.37 -6.05 11.33
CA MET A 43 -27.00 -6.40 12.71
C MET A 43 -25.61 -7.04 12.78
N GLY A 44 -25.23 -7.87 11.81
CA GLY A 44 -23.87 -8.41 11.70
C GLY A 44 -22.81 -7.32 11.55
N LEU A 45 -23.05 -6.29 10.73
CA LEU A 45 -22.14 -5.14 10.62
C LEU A 45 -21.94 -4.43 11.97
N VAL A 46 -23.04 -4.21 12.71
CA VAL A 46 -23.02 -3.55 14.03
C VAL A 46 -22.33 -4.40 15.09
N MET A 47 -22.53 -5.72 15.05
CA MET A 47 -21.97 -6.68 16.00
C MET A 47 -20.58 -7.18 15.60
N GLU A 48 -20.00 -6.67 14.51
CA GLU A 48 -18.75 -7.11 13.91
C GLU A 48 -18.74 -8.60 13.48
N ASP A 49 -19.92 -9.17 13.22
CA ASP A 49 -20.11 -10.49 12.62
C ASP A 49 -20.37 -10.37 11.12
N TYR A 50 -19.32 -10.56 10.34
CA TYR A 50 -19.35 -10.43 8.88
C TYR A 50 -19.60 -11.75 8.14
N THR A 51 -19.94 -12.83 8.86
CA THR A 51 -19.98 -14.19 8.29
C THR A 51 -20.93 -14.32 7.10
N GLU A 52 -22.10 -13.68 7.15
CA GLU A 52 -23.09 -13.73 6.07
C GLU A 52 -22.70 -12.87 4.85
N ILE A 53 -22.17 -11.67 5.10
CA ILE A 53 -21.96 -10.65 4.05
C ILE A 53 -20.64 -10.83 3.30
N LYS A 54 -19.61 -11.30 4.01
CA LYS A 54 -18.26 -11.47 3.46
C LYS A 54 -18.23 -12.36 2.21
N PRO A 55 -18.87 -13.56 2.18
CA PRO A 55 -18.88 -14.38 0.97
C PRO A 55 -19.52 -13.68 -0.22
N LEU A 56 -20.65 -12.99 -0.01
CA LEU A 56 -21.41 -12.35 -1.09
C LEU A 56 -20.59 -11.24 -1.76
N VAL A 57 -20.01 -10.34 -0.96
CA VAL A 57 -19.22 -9.22 -1.48
C VAL A 57 -17.94 -9.72 -2.16
N ILE A 58 -17.18 -10.60 -1.49
CA ILE A 58 -15.88 -11.04 -1.98
C ILE A 58 -16.02 -11.87 -3.26
N HIS A 59 -16.98 -12.81 -3.33
CA HIS A 59 -17.23 -13.57 -4.55
C HIS A 59 -17.64 -12.65 -5.70
N LYS A 60 -18.47 -11.64 -5.45
CA LYS A 60 -18.91 -10.74 -6.51
C LYS A 60 -17.78 -9.90 -7.08
N VAL A 61 -16.85 -9.43 -6.23
CA VAL A 61 -15.65 -8.72 -6.69
C VAL A 61 -14.78 -9.65 -7.54
N CYS A 62 -14.58 -10.91 -7.11
CA CYS A 62 -13.89 -11.93 -7.92
C CYS A 62 -14.58 -12.13 -9.27
N ASP A 63 -15.91 -12.28 -9.31
CA ASP A 63 -16.67 -12.46 -10.56
C ASP A 63 -16.47 -11.29 -11.52
N MET A 64 -16.42 -10.05 -11.03
CA MET A 64 -16.18 -8.86 -11.87
C MET A 64 -14.78 -8.87 -12.47
N ILE A 65 -13.77 -9.18 -11.67
CA ILE A 65 -12.38 -9.27 -12.14
C ILE A 65 -12.23 -10.43 -13.14
N ALA A 66 -12.83 -11.58 -12.84
CA ALA A 66 -12.83 -12.76 -13.70
C ALA A 66 -13.49 -12.47 -15.06
N SER A 67 -14.60 -11.72 -15.07
CA SER A 67 -15.29 -11.33 -16.30
C SER A 67 -14.44 -10.46 -17.22
N ALA A 68 -13.39 -9.80 -16.69
CA ALA A 68 -12.39 -9.07 -17.48
C ALA A 68 -11.24 -9.96 -18.00
N GLY A 69 -11.33 -11.28 -17.83
CA GLY A 69 -10.36 -12.27 -18.30
C GLY A 69 -9.11 -12.39 -17.42
N VAL A 70 -9.18 -11.97 -16.16
CA VAL A 70 -8.07 -12.02 -15.20
C VAL A 70 -8.23 -13.21 -14.25
N ALA A 71 -7.13 -13.89 -13.93
CA ALA A 71 -7.12 -14.92 -12.89
C ALA A 71 -7.20 -14.27 -11.49
N VAL A 72 -8.20 -14.67 -10.72
CA VAL A 72 -8.49 -14.10 -9.39
C VAL A 72 -8.95 -15.19 -8.44
N SER A 73 -8.69 -15.03 -7.15
CA SER A 73 -9.11 -15.97 -6.12
C SER A 73 -9.45 -15.31 -4.79
N CYS A 74 -10.09 -16.08 -3.92
CA CYS A 74 -10.37 -15.71 -2.53
C CYS A 74 -10.41 -16.95 -1.63
N ASP A 75 -10.36 -16.75 -0.31
CA ASP A 75 -10.57 -17.86 0.65
C ASP A 75 -11.98 -18.45 0.49
N VAL A 76 -12.11 -19.77 0.70
CA VAL A 76 -13.42 -20.42 0.80
C VAL A 76 -13.99 -20.18 2.20
N PHE A 77 -15.21 -19.65 2.27
CA PHE A 77 -15.90 -19.37 3.53
C PHE A 77 -16.83 -20.52 3.92
N GLN A 78 -16.87 -20.87 5.22
CA GLN A 78 -17.76 -21.89 5.78
C GLN A 78 -18.84 -21.28 6.70
N PRO A 79 -20.00 -21.93 6.84
CA PRO A 79 -20.45 -23.13 6.11
C PRO A 79 -20.94 -22.79 4.69
N GLN A 80 -20.86 -23.74 3.76
CA GLN A 80 -21.42 -23.63 2.41
C GLN A 80 -22.96 -23.64 2.40
N SER A 81 -23.64 -22.96 3.32
CA SER A 81 -25.11 -23.02 3.46
C SER A 81 -25.84 -22.52 2.21
N PHE A 82 -25.14 -21.88 1.28
CA PHE A 82 -25.56 -21.73 -0.10
C PHE A 82 -24.41 -22.16 -1.01
N SER A 83 -24.42 -23.42 -1.45
CA SER A 83 -23.76 -23.82 -2.69
C SER A 83 -24.75 -23.64 -3.83
N PRO A 84 -24.92 -22.43 -4.43
CA PRO A 84 -25.29 -22.40 -5.83
C PRO A 84 -24.18 -23.14 -6.58
N ALA A 85 -24.54 -23.84 -7.65
CA ALA A 85 -23.58 -24.52 -8.54
C ALA A 85 -22.36 -23.61 -8.75
N LEU A 86 -21.16 -24.18 -8.62
CA LEU A 86 -19.91 -23.45 -8.88
C LEU A 86 -20.04 -22.71 -10.21
N PRO A 87 -19.81 -21.39 -10.27
CA PRO A 87 -19.86 -20.67 -11.53
C PRO A 87 -18.96 -21.34 -12.57
N PRO A 88 -19.31 -21.28 -13.87
CA PRO A 88 -18.45 -21.77 -14.94
C PRO A 88 -17.01 -21.23 -14.77
N ASP A 89 -16.01 -22.03 -15.08
CA ASP A 89 -14.58 -21.69 -14.98
C ASP A 89 -14.03 -21.37 -13.57
N THR A 90 -14.71 -21.86 -12.53
CA THR A 90 -14.19 -21.85 -11.15
C THR A 90 -13.59 -23.18 -10.73
N SER A 91 -12.61 -23.13 -9.83
CA SER A 91 -11.96 -24.29 -9.23
C SER A 91 -11.71 -24.04 -7.75
N VAL A 92 -11.83 -25.08 -6.92
CA VAL A 92 -11.42 -25.02 -5.50
C VAL A 92 -10.10 -25.75 -5.36
N LEU A 93 -9.08 -25.05 -4.86
CA LEU A 93 -7.73 -25.56 -4.71
C LEU A 93 -7.25 -25.43 -3.26
N PRO A 94 -6.39 -26.35 -2.77
CA PRO A 94 -5.79 -26.21 -1.46
C PRO A 94 -4.77 -25.07 -1.45
N LEU A 95 -4.71 -24.32 -0.34
CA LEU A 95 -3.69 -23.28 -0.15
C LEU A 95 -2.35 -23.91 0.29
N THR A 96 -1.25 -23.45 -0.28
CA THR A 96 0.08 -23.89 0.14
C THR A 96 0.35 -23.50 1.60
N LYS A 97 0.82 -24.45 2.42
CA LYS A 97 1.25 -24.22 3.82
C LYS A 97 0.13 -23.73 4.77
N SER A 98 -1.14 -23.91 4.42
CA SER A 98 -2.26 -23.72 5.36
C SER A 98 -3.32 -24.81 5.16
N SER A 99 -4.17 -25.02 6.17
CA SER A 99 -5.33 -25.94 6.08
C SER A 99 -6.52 -25.36 5.31
N GLY A 100 -6.33 -24.23 4.61
CA GLY A 100 -7.38 -23.51 3.90
C GLY A 100 -7.59 -23.98 2.45
N GLN A 101 -8.77 -23.67 1.93
CA GLN A 101 -9.09 -23.80 0.51
C GLN A 101 -9.33 -22.42 -0.07
N VAL A 102 -9.01 -22.27 -1.35
CA VAL A 102 -9.24 -21.05 -2.12
C VAL A 102 -10.07 -21.35 -3.34
N ARG A 103 -11.02 -20.47 -3.62
CA ARG A 103 -11.80 -20.50 -4.85
C ARG A 103 -11.08 -19.65 -5.88
N VAL A 104 -10.86 -20.20 -7.08
CA VAL A 104 -10.11 -19.60 -8.17
C VAL A 104 -11.00 -19.50 -9.39
N TRP A 105 -10.99 -18.33 -10.03
CA TRP A 105 -11.61 -18.08 -11.32
C TRP A 105 -10.54 -17.96 -12.39
N ASN A 106 -10.88 -18.33 -13.64
CA ASN A 106 -9.99 -18.23 -14.80
C ASN A 106 -8.62 -18.90 -14.55
N LYS A 107 -8.63 -20.11 -13.96
CA LYS A 107 -7.40 -20.86 -13.63
C LYS A 107 -6.47 -21.02 -14.85
N GLY A 108 -7.01 -21.22 -16.06
CA GLY A 108 -6.23 -21.31 -17.30
C GLY A 108 -5.53 -20.01 -17.73
N LYS A 109 -5.73 -18.90 -17.03
CA LYS A 109 -5.02 -17.62 -17.22
C LYS A 109 -3.89 -17.41 -16.22
N MET A 110 -3.65 -18.37 -15.32
CA MET A 110 -2.50 -18.35 -14.42
C MET A 110 -1.22 -18.64 -15.19
N ASP A 111 -0.11 -18.08 -14.73
CA ASP A 111 1.20 -18.26 -15.36
C ASP A 111 1.85 -19.61 -15.07
N ALA A 112 1.27 -20.39 -14.15
CA ALA A 112 1.74 -21.72 -13.77
C ALA A 112 0.71 -22.78 -14.18
N ASP A 113 1.19 -23.92 -14.70
CA ASP A 113 0.41 -25.16 -14.85
C ASP A 113 0.00 -25.67 -13.45
N ALA A 114 -1.05 -25.08 -12.88
CA ALA A 114 -1.43 -25.30 -11.49
C ALA A 114 -2.21 -26.61 -11.32
N ALA A 115 -1.55 -27.76 -11.48
CA ALA A 115 -2.10 -29.05 -11.05
C ALA A 115 -2.03 -29.23 -9.51
N GLY A 116 -1.30 -28.37 -8.79
CA GLY A 116 -1.04 -28.48 -7.35
C GLY A 116 -1.62 -27.36 -6.46
N PRO A 117 -1.28 -27.34 -5.16
CA PRO A 117 -1.66 -26.29 -4.22
C PRO A 117 -1.19 -24.90 -4.68
N ILE A 118 -1.98 -23.87 -4.40
CA ILE A 118 -1.68 -22.49 -4.81
C ILE A 118 -1.37 -21.58 -3.61
N ARG A 119 -0.58 -20.53 -3.85
CA ARG A 119 -0.30 -19.45 -2.90
C ARG A 119 -1.21 -18.27 -3.21
N LYS A 120 -1.54 -17.46 -2.19
CA LYS A 120 -2.31 -16.21 -2.38
C LYS A 120 -1.64 -15.26 -3.38
N ALA A 121 -0.31 -15.30 -3.46
CA ALA A 121 0.51 -14.51 -4.36
C ALA A 121 0.58 -15.02 -5.82
N ASP A 122 -0.11 -16.11 -6.17
CA ASP A 122 -0.10 -16.67 -7.53
C ASP A 122 -1.20 -16.09 -8.45
N THR A 123 -2.18 -15.39 -7.87
CA THR A 123 -3.29 -14.73 -8.60
C THR A 123 -3.61 -13.39 -7.95
N TRP A 124 -4.49 -12.61 -8.57
CA TRP A 124 -5.15 -11.52 -7.84
C TRP A 124 -5.99 -12.12 -6.71
N PHE A 125 -5.86 -11.59 -5.50
CA PHE A 125 -6.47 -12.19 -4.31
C PHE A 125 -7.35 -11.18 -3.59
N VAL A 126 -8.63 -11.50 -3.41
CA VAL A 126 -9.61 -10.60 -2.78
C VAL A 126 -9.87 -11.05 -1.34
N VAL A 127 -9.73 -10.12 -0.38
CA VAL A 127 -9.98 -10.35 1.05
C VAL A 127 -10.90 -9.28 1.63
N PRO A 128 -11.64 -9.57 2.70
CA PRO A 128 -12.32 -8.53 3.46
C PRO A 128 -11.29 -7.66 4.20
N GLU A 129 -11.56 -6.36 4.29
CA GLU A 129 -10.83 -5.45 5.15
C GLU A 129 -11.72 -5.00 6.33
N VAL A 130 -11.67 -5.81 7.39
CA VAL A 130 -12.59 -5.71 8.53
C VAL A 130 -12.46 -4.39 9.29
N HIS A 131 -11.25 -3.84 9.38
CA HIS A 131 -11.03 -2.60 10.13
C HIS A 131 -11.72 -1.40 9.49
N ILE A 132 -11.73 -1.35 8.15
CA ILE A 132 -12.43 -0.31 7.39
C ILE A 132 -13.94 -0.45 7.57
N THR A 133 -14.47 -1.68 7.51
CA THR A 133 -15.90 -1.94 7.75
C THR A 133 -16.32 -1.44 9.14
N ARG A 134 -15.58 -1.82 10.18
CA ARG A 134 -15.85 -1.40 11.57
C ARG A 134 -15.79 0.12 11.72
N ASP A 135 -14.84 0.78 11.09
CA ASP A 135 -14.71 2.23 11.14
C ASP A 135 -15.90 2.94 10.48
N CYS A 136 -16.47 2.38 9.41
CA CYS A 136 -17.66 2.95 8.76
C CYS A 136 -18.91 2.82 9.62
N VAL A 137 -19.08 1.67 10.28
CA VAL A 137 -20.23 1.41 11.17
C VAL A 137 -20.18 2.28 12.43
N SER A 138 -18.98 2.43 13.02
CA SER A 138 -18.80 3.15 14.29
C SER A 138 -18.65 4.66 14.13
N LYS A 139 -18.31 5.18 12.94
CA LYS A 139 -18.02 6.60 12.70
C LYS A 139 -18.74 7.08 11.44
N SER A 140 -19.91 7.68 11.62
CA SER A 140 -20.75 8.21 10.50
C SER A 140 -20.03 9.18 9.57
N GLY A 141 -18.95 9.84 10.02
CA GLY A 141 -18.13 10.74 9.19
C GLY A 141 -17.14 10.04 8.25
N LYS A 142 -17.04 8.71 8.27
CA LYS A 142 -16.11 7.92 7.43
C LYS A 142 -16.80 7.15 6.30
N THR A 143 -18.11 7.27 6.16
CA THR A 143 -18.84 6.63 5.06
C THR A 143 -18.74 7.49 3.80
N PRO A 144 -18.40 6.91 2.63
CA PRO A 144 -18.36 7.66 1.38
C PRO A 144 -19.71 8.31 1.02
N SER A 145 -20.82 7.68 1.40
CA SER A 145 -22.18 8.21 1.25
C SER A 145 -23.09 7.60 2.31
N ASP A 146 -24.11 8.37 2.69
CA ASP A 146 -25.24 8.00 3.54
C ASP A 146 -26.32 7.14 2.83
N LYS A 147 -26.20 6.92 1.52
CA LYS A 147 -27.14 6.11 0.73
C LYS A 147 -26.90 4.61 0.83
N TYR A 148 -25.77 4.22 1.39
CA TYR A 148 -25.32 2.84 1.46
C TYR A 148 -24.65 2.55 2.80
N ASP A 149 -24.74 1.31 3.24
CA ASP A 149 -23.75 0.75 4.16
C ASP A 149 -22.51 0.33 3.37
N TRP A 150 -21.38 0.11 4.05
CA TRP A 150 -20.09 -0.09 3.38
C TRP A 150 -19.33 -1.27 3.96
N PHE A 151 -18.82 -2.11 3.05
CA PHE A 151 -17.99 -3.26 3.40
C PHE A 151 -16.57 -3.06 2.87
N GLY A 152 -15.60 -3.04 3.76
CA GLY A 152 -14.18 -2.97 3.44
C GLY A 152 -13.70 -4.22 2.71
N THR A 153 -12.97 -4.02 1.63
CA THR A 153 -12.41 -5.04 0.74
C THR A 153 -10.99 -4.66 0.36
N GLU A 154 -10.11 -5.64 0.21
CA GLU A 154 -8.75 -5.43 -0.27
C GLU A 154 -8.48 -6.34 -1.47
N LEU A 155 -7.86 -5.75 -2.50
CA LEU A 155 -7.35 -6.45 -3.66
C LEU A 155 -5.83 -6.54 -3.57
N ASN A 156 -5.34 -7.77 -3.51
CA ASN A 156 -3.92 -8.08 -3.50
C ASN A 156 -3.47 -8.54 -4.90
N SER A 157 -2.35 -8.02 -5.39
CA SER A 157 -1.75 -8.48 -6.63
C SER A 157 -0.98 -9.78 -6.43
N PRO A 158 -0.76 -10.58 -7.49
CA PRO A 158 0.35 -11.51 -7.49
C PRO A 158 1.68 -10.74 -7.37
N ILE A 159 2.78 -11.43 -7.09
CA ILE A 159 4.12 -10.80 -7.08
C ILE A 159 4.46 -10.38 -8.51
N LEU A 160 4.45 -9.07 -8.77
CA LEU A 160 4.69 -8.51 -10.09
C LEU A 160 6.19 -8.50 -10.37
N THR A 161 6.63 -9.45 -11.21
CA THR A 161 8.02 -9.57 -11.68
C THR A 161 8.16 -9.18 -13.16
N ARG A 162 7.06 -9.17 -13.92
CA ARG A 162 7.08 -8.97 -15.37
C ARG A 162 7.38 -7.51 -15.72
N PRO A 163 8.45 -7.21 -16.48
CA PRO A 163 8.76 -5.83 -16.89
C PRO A 163 7.61 -5.15 -17.65
N GLU A 164 6.81 -5.92 -18.39
CA GLU A 164 5.64 -5.43 -19.12
C GLU A 164 4.56 -4.81 -18.22
N GLU A 165 4.37 -5.31 -16.98
CA GLU A 165 3.43 -4.70 -16.04
C GLU A 165 3.86 -3.26 -15.71
N PHE A 166 5.16 -3.04 -15.50
CA PHE A 166 5.69 -1.71 -15.17
C PHE A 166 5.76 -0.78 -16.39
N ARG A 167 6.30 -1.27 -17.51
CA ARG A 167 6.44 -0.47 -18.75
C ARG A 167 5.11 0.02 -19.30
N LYS A 168 4.04 -0.78 -19.17
CA LYS A 168 2.70 -0.45 -19.67
C LYS A 168 1.78 0.17 -18.61
N GLY A 169 2.30 0.52 -17.44
CA GLY A 169 1.53 1.21 -16.40
C GLY A 169 0.42 0.34 -15.78
N LEU A 170 0.80 -0.86 -15.35
CA LEU A 170 -0.01 -1.87 -14.66
C LEU A 170 -1.29 -2.24 -15.42
N PRO A 171 -1.20 -2.74 -16.66
CA PRO A 171 -2.36 -3.03 -17.51
C PRO A 171 -3.31 -4.06 -16.89
N THR A 172 -2.80 -5.04 -16.13
CA THR A 172 -3.66 -6.04 -15.49
C THR A 172 -4.44 -5.44 -14.32
N LEU A 173 -3.77 -4.64 -13.47
CA LEU A 173 -4.45 -3.89 -12.40
C LEU A 173 -5.54 -2.97 -13.00
N ARG A 174 -5.24 -2.31 -14.12
CA ARG A 174 -6.21 -1.46 -14.82
C ARG A 174 -7.47 -2.22 -15.25
N LYS A 175 -7.32 -3.46 -15.74
CA LYS A 175 -8.46 -4.32 -16.05
C LYS A 175 -9.26 -4.64 -14.79
N CYS A 176 -8.60 -5.06 -13.71
CA CYS A 176 -9.25 -5.39 -12.43
C CYS A 176 -10.07 -4.20 -11.90
N LEU A 177 -9.43 -3.03 -11.72
CA LEU A 177 -10.09 -1.86 -11.14
C LEU A 177 -11.19 -1.31 -12.05
N LYS A 178 -10.99 -1.31 -13.37
CA LYS A 178 -12.03 -0.90 -14.32
C LYS A 178 -13.26 -1.80 -14.24
N ALA A 179 -13.05 -3.12 -14.12
CA ALA A 179 -14.13 -4.08 -14.01
C ALA A 179 -14.90 -3.92 -12.69
N VAL A 180 -14.20 -3.75 -11.58
CA VAL A 180 -14.83 -3.52 -10.27
C VAL A 180 -15.59 -2.19 -10.26
N GLN A 181 -14.94 -1.07 -10.59
CA GLN A 181 -15.58 0.26 -10.56
C GLN A 181 -16.73 0.42 -11.55
N GLY A 182 -16.62 -0.24 -12.72
CA GLY A 182 -17.62 -0.19 -13.78
C GLY A 182 -18.87 -1.00 -13.48
N ASN A 183 -18.78 -2.03 -12.63
CA ASN A 183 -19.88 -2.97 -12.40
C ASN A 183 -20.34 -3.07 -10.95
N THR A 184 -19.62 -2.46 -10.00
CA THR A 184 -19.95 -2.44 -8.57
C THR A 184 -19.89 -1.01 -8.03
N VAL A 185 -20.83 -0.66 -7.17
CA VAL A 185 -20.80 0.60 -6.44
C VAL A 185 -19.70 0.54 -5.40
N VAL A 186 -18.64 1.34 -5.61
CA VAL A 186 -17.45 1.36 -4.77
C VAL A 186 -17.17 2.76 -4.25
N GLY A 187 -16.55 2.82 -3.07
CA GLY A 187 -16.20 4.06 -2.38
C GLY A 187 -14.82 3.96 -1.76
N LEU A 188 -14.24 5.11 -1.46
CA LEU A 188 -12.98 5.26 -0.75
C LEU A 188 -13.19 6.22 0.41
N ASN A 189 -12.48 6.00 1.51
CA ASN A 189 -12.40 6.94 2.62
C ASN A 189 -10.94 7.11 3.07
N SER A 190 -10.73 7.87 4.14
CA SER A 190 -9.40 8.12 4.70
C SER A 190 -8.74 6.88 5.32
N GLY A 191 -9.52 5.84 5.61
CA GLY A 191 -9.04 4.55 6.10
C GLY A 191 -8.41 3.69 5.00
N CYS A 192 -8.86 3.83 3.75
CA CYS A 192 -8.35 3.04 2.63
C CYS A 192 -6.90 3.44 2.26
N GLY A 193 -5.98 2.48 2.36
CA GLY A 193 -4.58 2.55 1.99
C GLY A 193 -4.24 1.86 0.67
N LEU A 194 -3.13 2.31 0.09
CA LEU A 194 -2.37 1.58 -0.92
C LEU A 194 -1.07 1.11 -0.27
N HIS A 195 -0.84 -0.19 -0.23
CA HIS A 195 0.38 -0.78 0.29
C HIS A 195 1.21 -1.38 -0.85
N LEU A 196 2.51 -1.11 -0.84
CA LEU A 196 3.44 -1.58 -1.86
C LEU A 196 4.55 -2.38 -1.20
N HIS A 197 4.60 -3.67 -1.49
CA HIS A 197 5.60 -4.59 -0.99
C HIS A 197 6.72 -4.76 -2.01
N VAL A 198 7.91 -4.26 -1.73
CA VAL A 198 9.06 -4.37 -2.62
C VAL A 198 10.12 -5.31 -2.05
N ASN A 199 10.69 -6.16 -2.90
CA ASN A 199 11.89 -6.94 -2.61
C ASN A 199 12.68 -7.27 -3.90
N ASP A 200 13.80 -7.98 -3.73
CA ASP A 200 14.62 -8.53 -4.82
C ASP A 200 14.36 -10.03 -5.00
N ALA A 201 13.24 -10.39 -5.66
CA ALA A 201 12.82 -11.77 -5.90
C ALA A 201 12.88 -12.70 -4.65
N GLY A 202 12.59 -12.16 -3.47
CA GLY A 202 12.64 -12.87 -2.18
C GLY A 202 13.99 -12.82 -1.45
N ASN A 203 15.03 -12.20 -2.02
CA ASN A 203 16.39 -12.13 -1.47
C ASN A 203 16.67 -10.80 -0.75
N MET A 204 15.72 -10.27 0.01
CA MET A 204 15.94 -9.03 0.73
C MET A 204 17.04 -9.20 1.78
N THR A 205 18.10 -8.40 1.68
CA THR A 205 19.16 -8.35 2.70
C THR A 205 18.88 -7.24 3.72
N LEU A 206 19.41 -7.40 4.93
CA LEU A 206 19.37 -6.37 5.96
C LEU A 206 20.00 -5.06 5.49
N GLN A 207 21.14 -5.14 4.79
CA GLN A 207 21.84 -3.96 4.28
C GLN A 207 20.98 -3.18 3.29
N THR A 208 20.35 -3.87 2.34
CA THR A 208 19.43 -3.22 1.39
C THR A 208 18.26 -2.58 2.14
N ALA A 209 17.69 -3.29 3.14
CA ALA A 209 16.59 -2.75 3.94
C ALA A 209 17.00 -1.49 4.71
N GLN A 210 18.16 -1.48 5.36
CA GLN A 210 18.71 -0.31 6.06
C GLN A 210 18.94 0.87 5.12
N ARG A 211 19.44 0.62 3.90
CA ARG A 211 19.64 1.66 2.89
C ARG A 211 18.32 2.24 2.39
N VAL A 212 17.30 1.42 2.12
CA VAL A 212 15.97 1.93 1.75
C VAL A 212 15.36 2.72 2.90
N SER A 213 15.40 2.21 4.13
CA SER A 213 14.91 2.93 5.31
C SER A 213 15.62 4.27 5.51
N THR A 214 16.93 4.33 5.23
CA THR A 214 17.69 5.58 5.21
C THR A 214 17.16 6.56 4.18
N LEU A 215 16.95 6.13 2.92
CA LEU A 215 16.38 6.99 1.88
C LEU A 215 14.99 7.48 2.26
N VAL A 216 14.13 6.57 2.71
CA VAL A 216 12.76 6.88 3.13
C VAL A 216 12.79 7.95 4.22
N TRP A 217 13.61 7.78 5.26
CA TRP A 217 13.75 8.75 6.36
C TRP A 217 14.05 10.17 5.87
N LEU A 218 14.94 10.30 4.87
CA LEU A 218 15.33 11.60 4.32
C LEU A 218 14.28 12.18 3.36
N LEU A 219 13.43 11.32 2.77
CA LEU A 219 12.48 11.65 1.72
C LEU A 219 11.03 11.80 2.20
N GLU A 220 10.70 11.43 3.45
CA GLU A 220 9.32 11.45 3.95
C GLU A 220 8.64 12.81 3.72
N ASP A 221 9.26 13.90 4.20
CA ASP A 221 8.63 15.23 4.17
C ASP A 221 8.80 15.99 2.85
N THR A 222 9.77 15.58 2.02
CA THR A 222 10.14 16.33 0.80
C THR A 222 9.76 15.62 -0.50
N LEU A 223 9.45 14.33 -0.44
CA LEU A 223 9.02 13.53 -1.58
C LEU A 223 7.81 12.66 -1.27
N LEU A 224 7.87 11.76 -0.28
CA LEU A 224 6.84 10.71 -0.11
C LEU A 224 5.47 11.29 0.30
N TYR A 225 5.38 12.03 1.40
CA TYR A 225 4.10 12.65 1.79
C TYR A 225 3.64 13.77 0.85
N PRO A 226 4.52 14.58 0.23
CA PRO A 226 4.11 15.49 -0.83
C PRO A 226 3.42 14.83 -2.05
N LEU A 227 3.64 13.53 -2.26
CA LEU A 227 2.94 12.73 -3.28
C LEU A 227 1.63 12.09 -2.78
N CYS A 228 1.26 12.31 -1.51
CA CYS A 228 0.04 11.79 -0.91
C CYS A 228 -1.00 12.89 -0.69
N HIS A 229 -2.23 12.51 -0.42
CA HIS A 229 -3.23 13.42 0.13
C HIS A 229 -2.74 13.98 1.48
N PRO A 230 -2.89 15.30 1.76
CA PRO A 230 -2.29 15.90 2.97
C PRO A 230 -2.70 15.24 4.29
N PHE A 231 -3.93 14.72 4.39
CA PHE A 231 -4.41 13.95 5.55
C PHE A 231 -3.56 12.70 5.87
N ARG A 232 -2.90 12.08 4.87
CA ARG A 232 -2.09 10.87 5.09
C ARG A 232 -0.97 11.11 6.08
N SER A 233 -0.41 12.31 6.09
CA SER A 233 0.64 12.70 7.02
C SER A 233 0.22 12.72 8.50
N THR A 234 -1.09 12.75 8.77
CA THR A 234 -1.68 12.71 10.11
C THR A 234 -2.44 11.41 10.38
N SER A 235 -2.44 10.48 9.43
CA SER A 235 -3.12 9.19 9.58
C SER A 235 -2.37 8.29 10.55
N PRO A 236 -3.05 7.67 11.53
CA PRO A 236 -2.41 6.71 12.44
C PRO A 236 -1.99 5.41 11.74
N TYR A 237 -2.47 5.18 10.52
CA TYR A 237 -2.15 4.00 9.68
C TYR A 237 -0.93 4.23 8.76
N SER A 238 -0.36 5.45 8.79
CA SER A 238 0.74 5.86 7.93
C SER A 238 1.60 6.88 8.69
N ALA A 239 2.04 6.54 9.90
CA ALA A 239 2.88 7.42 10.71
C ALA A 239 4.32 7.51 10.14
N ARG A 240 5.00 8.64 10.34
CA ARG A 240 6.37 8.83 9.86
C ARG A 240 7.36 7.92 10.58
N ILE A 241 8.23 7.22 9.85
CA ILE A 241 9.34 6.51 10.50
C ILE A 241 10.32 7.48 11.14
N SER A 242 10.49 8.66 10.55
CA SER A 242 11.42 9.68 11.03
C SER A 242 11.01 10.35 12.35
N VAL A 243 9.74 10.19 12.74
CA VAL A 243 9.16 10.90 13.89
C VAL A 243 8.59 9.92 14.91
N GLU A 244 7.90 8.88 14.46
CA GLU A 244 7.07 8.01 15.31
C GLU A 244 7.63 6.61 15.52
N SER A 245 8.67 6.20 14.76
CA SER A 245 9.28 4.89 14.96
C SER A 245 10.04 4.77 16.28
N LYS A 246 10.29 3.54 16.73
CA LYS A 246 11.19 3.30 17.87
C LYS A 246 12.57 3.89 17.63
N LEU A 247 13.13 3.68 16.43
CA LEU A 247 14.41 4.26 16.04
C LEU A 247 14.44 5.80 16.13
N ALA A 248 13.32 6.48 15.92
CA ALA A 248 13.23 7.93 16.01
C ALA A 248 13.14 8.43 17.46
N LYS A 249 12.36 7.75 18.30
CA LYS A 249 12.06 8.17 19.68
C LYS A 249 13.06 7.66 20.73
N GLU A 250 13.70 6.52 20.49
CA GLU A 250 14.64 5.93 21.43
C GLU A 250 15.89 6.77 21.62
N SER A 251 16.43 6.72 22.84
CA SER A 251 17.69 7.35 23.19
C SER A 251 18.86 6.37 22.99
N GLY A 252 20.07 6.92 22.86
CA GLY A 252 21.29 6.14 22.73
C GLY A 252 21.87 6.16 21.31
N GLU A 253 23.18 6.03 21.26
CA GLU A 253 23.98 6.07 20.02
C GLU A 253 24.84 4.81 19.95
N PRO A 254 24.27 3.68 19.51
CA PRO A 254 25.00 2.43 19.47
C PRO A 254 26.20 2.49 18.53
N LYS A 255 27.20 1.66 18.81
CA LYS A 255 28.36 1.50 17.93
C LYS A 255 27.93 0.79 16.65
N VAL A 256 28.05 1.47 15.52
CA VAL A 256 27.80 0.92 14.19
C VAL A 256 29.09 0.32 13.64
N ARG A 257 28.99 -0.75 12.84
CA ARG A 257 30.14 -1.44 12.24
C ARG A 257 30.02 -1.52 10.71
N GLY A 258 31.12 -1.91 10.06
CA GLY A 258 31.16 -2.17 8.62
C GLY A 258 30.71 -0.98 7.78
N GLU A 259 29.84 -1.25 6.82
CA GLU A 259 29.28 -0.21 5.95
C GLU A 259 28.54 0.88 6.73
N GLY A 260 27.73 0.53 7.72
CA GLY A 260 26.99 1.52 8.50
C GLY A 260 27.90 2.52 9.20
N ALA A 261 29.08 2.08 9.65
CA ALA A 261 30.07 2.98 10.25
C ALA A 261 30.62 4.00 9.23
N ALA A 262 30.90 3.54 8.01
CA ALA A 262 31.34 4.41 6.93
C ALA A 262 30.23 5.38 6.48
N PHE A 263 28.98 4.91 6.43
CA PHE A 263 27.80 5.75 6.16
C PHE A 263 27.64 6.85 7.20
N VAL A 264 27.59 6.49 8.49
CA VAL A 264 27.38 7.44 9.58
C VAL A 264 28.51 8.48 9.64
N ARG A 265 29.76 8.07 9.42
CA ARG A 265 30.90 9.00 9.33
C ARG A 265 30.74 9.98 8.16
N ALA A 266 30.40 9.47 6.97
CA ALA A 266 30.22 10.31 5.79
C ALA A 266 29.04 11.30 5.94
N LEU A 267 27.99 10.92 6.66
CA LEU A 267 26.88 11.80 6.99
C LEU A 267 27.29 12.87 7.99
N ASP A 268 28.00 12.50 9.07
CA ASP A 268 28.50 13.43 10.08
C ASP A 268 29.43 14.50 9.48
N GLU A 269 30.37 14.09 8.61
CA GLU A 269 31.23 15.00 7.86
C GLU A 269 30.42 16.00 7.01
N LEU A 270 29.38 15.52 6.31
CA LEU A 270 28.50 16.39 5.53
C LEU A 270 27.71 17.36 6.43
N MET A 271 27.20 16.87 7.56
CA MET A 271 26.48 17.69 8.52
C MET A 271 27.36 18.81 9.09
N LEU A 272 28.65 18.54 9.34
CA LEU A 272 29.61 19.56 9.77
C LEU A 272 29.85 20.60 8.67
N GLN A 273 30.01 20.18 7.41
CA GLN A 273 30.17 21.09 6.27
C GLN A 273 28.94 21.99 6.05
N LEU A 274 27.75 21.47 6.37
CA LEU A 274 26.48 22.18 6.23
C LEU A 274 26.00 22.82 7.54
N SER A 275 26.82 22.83 8.59
CA SER A 275 26.43 23.26 9.95
C SER A 275 25.87 24.68 10.06
N TRP A 276 26.14 25.53 9.07
CA TRP A 276 25.59 26.88 8.94
C TRP A 276 24.10 26.90 8.53
N ARG A 277 23.53 25.77 8.08
CA ARG A 277 22.12 25.67 7.66
C ARG A 277 21.21 25.36 8.84
N LYS A 278 20.08 26.07 8.93
CA LYS A 278 19.13 25.96 10.06
C LYS A 278 18.46 24.58 10.20
N LYS A 279 18.37 23.83 9.09
CA LYS A 279 17.69 22.52 9.03
C LYS A 279 18.62 21.32 9.28
N VAL A 280 19.90 21.55 9.57
CA VAL A 280 20.80 20.45 9.97
C VAL A 280 20.45 20.01 11.39
N ASP A 281 19.86 18.82 11.51
CA ASP A 281 19.43 18.25 12.79
C ASP A 281 20.37 17.11 13.25
N LYS A 282 21.06 17.32 14.38
CA LYS A 282 21.94 16.31 15.00
C LYS A 282 21.21 15.05 15.44
N ARG A 283 19.89 15.11 15.71
CA ARG A 283 19.09 13.93 16.09
C ARG A 283 19.06 12.89 14.98
N LEU A 284 19.16 13.32 13.71
CA LEU A 284 19.25 12.42 12.57
C LEU A 284 20.44 11.45 12.70
N LEU A 285 21.59 11.93 13.17
CA LEU A 285 22.79 11.09 13.29
C LEU A 285 22.57 9.97 14.31
N GLY A 286 21.97 10.29 15.47
CA GLY A 286 21.59 9.29 16.47
C GLY A 286 20.61 8.25 15.92
N ALA A 287 19.59 8.70 15.18
CA ALA A 287 18.63 7.80 14.55
C ALA A 287 19.28 6.88 13.51
N MET A 288 20.17 7.43 12.67
CA MET A 288 20.94 6.63 11.71
C MET A 288 21.85 5.62 12.42
N ARG A 289 22.45 5.98 13.56
CA ARG A 289 23.23 5.02 14.35
C ARG A 289 22.38 3.85 14.83
N ARG A 290 21.17 4.10 15.33
CA ARG A 290 20.26 3.03 15.76
C ARG A 290 19.82 2.16 14.58
N LEU A 291 19.39 2.77 13.48
CA LEU A 291 18.95 2.06 12.27
C LEU A 291 20.03 1.12 11.70
N TRP A 292 21.27 1.62 11.60
CA TRP A 292 22.38 0.85 11.06
C TRP A 292 23.02 -0.12 12.07
N ALA A 293 22.63 -0.05 13.35
CA ALA A 293 23.03 -1.01 14.38
C ALA A 293 22.09 -2.22 14.48
N GLU A 294 20.92 -2.18 13.84
CA GLU A 294 19.99 -3.31 13.82
C GLU A 294 20.69 -4.59 13.30
N PRO A 295 20.64 -5.72 14.04
CA PRO A 295 21.40 -6.92 13.72
C PRO A 295 20.72 -7.86 12.72
N SER A 296 19.41 -7.68 12.46
CA SER A 296 18.62 -8.57 11.61
C SER A 296 17.40 -7.86 11.03
N LEU A 297 16.78 -8.44 10.00
CA LEU A 297 15.52 -7.94 9.45
C LEU A 297 14.39 -7.94 10.49
N ALA A 298 14.34 -8.94 11.36
CA ALA A 298 13.36 -9.01 12.44
C ALA A 298 13.55 -7.90 13.48
N SER A 299 14.80 -7.55 13.79
CA SER A 299 15.09 -6.44 14.69
C SER A 299 14.75 -5.09 14.03
N LEU A 300 15.09 -4.94 12.75
CA LEU A 300 14.73 -3.76 11.96
C LEU A 300 13.21 -3.57 11.83
N ASP A 301 12.43 -4.66 11.65
CA ASP A 301 10.96 -4.62 11.73
C ASP A 301 10.53 -3.95 13.04
N VAL A 302 10.97 -4.49 14.18
CA VAL A 302 10.61 -3.95 15.50
C VAL A 302 11.04 -2.48 15.64
N GLY A 303 12.25 -2.11 15.19
CA GLY A 303 12.75 -0.75 15.25
C GLY A 303 11.93 0.26 14.43
N LEU A 304 11.36 -0.18 13.30
CA LEU A 304 10.52 0.66 12.45
C LEU A 304 9.06 0.76 12.94
N ARG A 305 8.62 -0.05 13.89
CA ARG A 305 7.27 0.06 14.49
C ARG A 305 7.08 1.37 15.22
N LYS A 306 5.82 1.77 15.39
CA LYS A 306 5.47 2.95 16.17
C LYS A 306 5.93 2.74 17.63
N PHE A 307 6.50 3.78 18.24
CA PHE A 307 7.21 3.65 19.52
C PHE A 307 6.35 3.07 20.66
N ASP A 308 5.06 3.41 20.70
CA ASP A 308 4.09 2.98 21.72
C ASP A 308 3.34 1.69 21.36
N GLU A 309 3.65 1.05 20.23
CA GLU A 309 2.91 -0.12 19.71
C GLU A 309 3.20 -1.43 20.48
N GLY A 310 4.14 -1.44 21.42
CA GLY A 310 4.52 -2.65 22.15
C GLY A 310 5.19 -3.70 21.25
N MET A 311 4.92 -4.98 21.52
CA MET A 311 5.47 -6.14 20.77
C MET A 311 4.45 -6.78 19.82
N GLU A 312 3.17 -6.47 19.99
CA GLU A 312 2.09 -6.98 19.15
C GLU A 312 1.94 -6.12 17.88
N HIS A 313 1.54 -6.74 16.77
CA HIS A 313 1.23 -6.00 15.56
C HIS A 313 -0.15 -5.37 15.68
N THR A 314 -0.22 -4.05 15.72
CA THR A 314 -1.49 -3.33 15.73
C THR A 314 -1.81 -2.81 14.32
N THR A 315 -2.95 -2.12 14.21
CA THR A 315 -3.32 -1.39 12.99
C THR A 315 -2.65 -0.02 12.90
N THR A 316 -2.22 0.57 14.01
CA THR A 316 -1.51 1.87 13.99
C THR A 316 -0.05 1.65 13.66
N ARG A 317 0.37 2.00 12.45
CA ARG A 317 1.71 1.66 11.95
C ARG A 317 2.43 2.86 11.40
N CYS A 318 3.75 2.74 11.45
CA CYS A 318 4.62 3.53 10.62
C CYS A 318 4.42 3.22 9.12
N ALA A 319 4.73 4.19 8.27
CA ALA A 319 4.50 4.15 6.83
C ALA A 319 5.51 3.29 6.07
N LEU A 320 6.56 2.81 6.74
CA LEU A 320 7.48 1.80 6.24
C LEU A 320 7.60 0.66 7.25
N VAL A 321 7.44 -0.58 6.79
CA VAL A 321 7.50 -1.78 7.63
C VAL A 321 8.35 -2.85 6.94
N VAL A 322 9.09 -3.65 7.72
CA VAL A 322 9.67 -4.90 7.23
C VAL A 322 8.63 -5.99 7.46
N SER A 323 8.02 -6.48 6.38
CA SER A 323 6.92 -7.44 6.48
C SER A 323 7.40 -8.82 6.91
N LYS A 324 6.48 -9.65 7.41
CA LYS A 324 6.71 -11.08 7.70
C LYS A 324 7.14 -11.91 6.47
N TYR A 325 6.99 -11.35 5.27
CA TYR A 325 7.40 -11.97 4.01
C TYR A 325 8.80 -11.51 3.57
N ASN A 326 9.55 -10.83 4.43
CA ASN A 326 10.84 -10.21 4.12
C ASN A 326 10.73 -9.28 2.89
N THR A 327 9.71 -8.42 2.90
CA THR A 327 9.57 -7.29 1.96
C THR A 327 9.63 -5.98 2.73
N LEU A 328 9.98 -4.89 2.06
CA LEU A 328 9.66 -3.56 2.57
C LEU A 328 8.27 -3.17 2.11
N GLU A 329 7.40 -2.90 3.06
CA GLU A 329 6.03 -2.46 2.82
C GLU A 329 5.95 -0.94 2.97
N PHE A 330 5.59 -0.25 1.90
CA PHE A 330 5.32 1.18 1.87
C PHE A 330 3.81 1.43 2.02
N ARG A 331 3.42 2.13 3.08
CA ARG A 331 2.03 2.46 3.44
C ARG A 331 1.71 3.95 3.30
N TYR A 332 2.51 4.71 2.53
CA TYR A 332 2.36 6.16 2.38
C TYR A 332 1.07 6.58 1.66
N PRO A 333 0.80 6.11 0.42
CA PRO A 333 -0.32 6.61 -0.36
C PRO A 333 -1.69 6.14 0.15
N GLU A 334 -2.68 7.03 0.04
CA GLU A 334 -4.09 6.66 0.03
C GLU A 334 -4.42 5.71 -1.12
N SER A 335 -5.44 4.88 -0.88
CA SER A 335 -6.03 4.09 -1.96
C SER A 335 -6.62 4.98 -3.05
N THR A 336 -6.64 4.45 -4.27
CA THR A 336 -7.23 5.10 -5.42
C THR A 336 -7.58 4.09 -6.51
N PHE A 337 -8.45 4.48 -7.44
CA PHE A 337 -8.68 3.75 -8.69
C PHE A 337 -7.93 4.39 -9.88
N ASP A 338 -7.09 5.41 -9.61
CA ASP A 338 -6.16 6.00 -10.57
C ASP A 338 -4.92 5.13 -10.74
N VAL A 339 -4.94 4.25 -11.74
CA VAL A 339 -3.86 3.28 -11.99
C VAL A 339 -2.57 3.97 -12.44
N ASP A 340 -2.64 5.17 -13.03
CA ASP A 340 -1.43 5.91 -13.41
C ASP A 340 -0.69 6.39 -12.16
N PHE A 341 -1.44 6.83 -11.14
CA PHE A 341 -0.89 7.17 -9.82
C PHE A 341 -0.30 5.95 -9.11
N ILE A 342 -1.02 4.82 -9.09
CA ILE A 342 -0.52 3.57 -8.49
C ILE A 342 0.75 3.10 -9.21
N SER A 343 0.80 3.18 -10.54
CA SER A 343 1.99 2.85 -11.33
C SER A 343 3.16 3.79 -11.04
N GLY A 344 2.91 5.09 -10.84
CA GLY A 344 3.93 6.05 -10.42
C GLY A 344 4.56 5.66 -9.09
N TRP A 345 3.74 5.27 -8.11
CA TRP A 345 4.22 4.78 -6.82
C TRP A 345 4.98 3.45 -6.93
N ALA A 346 4.48 2.49 -7.71
CA ALA A 346 5.15 1.21 -7.93
C ALA A 346 6.55 1.41 -8.53
N ASP A 347 6.69 2.30 -9.51
CA ASP A 347 8.00 2.63 -10.09
C ASP A 347 8.90 3.37 -9.10
N LEU A 348 8.34 4.27 -8.29
CA LEU A 348 9.11 4.99 -7.28
C LEU A 348 9.68 4.06 -6.21
N VAL A 349 8.89 3.14 -5.65
CA VAL A 349 9.38 2.21 -4.60
C VAL A 349 10.40 1.22 -5.18
N ARG A 350 10.21 0.75 -6.42
CA ARG A 350 11.20 -0.05 -7.14
C ARG A 350 12.50 0.71 -7.33
N HIS A 351 12.41 1.99 -7.68
CA HIS A 351 13.57 2.85 -7.89
C HIS A 351 14.34 3.10 -6.59
N LEU A 352 13.66 3.38 -5.48
CA LEU A 352 14.29 3.51 -4.17
C LEU A 352 15.05 2.23 -3.77
N TYR A 353 14.45 1.07 -4.06
CA TYR A 353 15.10 -0.23 -3.84
C TYR A 353 16.34 -0.39 -4.75
N ALA A 354 16.24 -0.03 -6.03
CA ALA A 354 17.38 -0.08 -6.96
C ALA A 354 18.52 0.84 -6.53
N VAL A 355 18.22 2.05 -6.04
CA VAL A 355 19.23 2.96 -5.46
C VAL A 355 19.90 2.32 -4.25
N ALA A 356 19.15 1.65 -3.38
CA ALA A 356 19.69 0.95 -2.22
C ALA A 356 20.58 -0.25 -2.60
N MET A 357 20.41 -0.85 -3.78
CA MET A 357 21.27 -1.94 -4.27
C MET A 357 22.59 -1.48 -4.91
N LYS A 358 22.77 -0.17 -5.14
CA LYS A 358 23.99 0.36 -5.77
C LYS A 358 25.26 0.08 -4.95
N PRO A 359 26.45 0.13 -5.57
CA PRO A 359 27.70 0.18 -4.82
C PRO A 359 27.69 1.28 -3.76
N GLN A 360 28.32 1.03 -2.61
CA GLN A 360 28.26 1.94 -1.45
C GLN A 360 28.62 3.39 -1.81
N ALA A 361 29.64 3.60 -2.64
CA ALA A 361 30.07 4.93 -3.06
C ALA A 361 28.97 5.69 -3.82
N GLU A 362 28.26 5.04 -4.74
CA GLU A 362 27.15 5.64 -5.49
C GLU A 362 25.95 5.91 -4.58
N PHE A 363 25.61 4.96 -3.71
CA PHE A 363 24.53 5.15 -2.73
C PHE A 363 24.80 6.37 -1.84
N LEU A 364 26.03 6.52 -1.34
CA LEU A 364 26.44 7.67 -0.54
C LEU A 364 26.35 8.99 -1.31
N GLN A 365 26.73 9.02 -2.60
CA GLN A 365 26.60 10.22 -3.42
C GLN A 365 25.14 10.67 -3.54
N ILE A 366 24.21 9.73 -3.72
CA ILE A 366 22.78 10.02 -3.79
C ILE A 366 22.27 10.55 -2.43
N VAL A 367 22.63 9.88 -1.33
CA VAL A 367 22.26 10.35 0.02
C VAL A 367 22.79 11.76 0.30
N ARG A 368 24.05 12.05 -0.07
CA ARG A 368 24.63 13.40 0.07
C ARG A 368 23.81 14.45 -0.69
N ARG A 369 23.46 14.16 -1.96
CA ARG A 369 22.63 15.06 -2.78
C ARG A 369 21.25 15.29 -2.17
N VAL A 370 20.59 14.23 -1.70
CA VAL A 370 19.29 14.30 -1.01
C VAL A 370 19.40 15.14 0.27
N TYR A 371 20.40 14.87 1.10
CA TYR A 371 20.63 15.59 2.36
C TYR A 371 20.93 17.08 2.14
N GLU A 372 21.76 17.39 1.14
CA GLU A 372 22.04 18.76 0.72
C GLU A 372 20.79 19.50 0.24
N LEU A 373 19.81 18.83 -0.38
CA LEU A 373 18.59 19.49 -0.82
C LEU A 373 17.61 19.71 0.33
N MET A 374 17.38 18.70 1.17
CA MET A 374 16.41 18.80 2.28
C MET A 374 16.82 19.84 3.34
N THR A 375 18.12 20.12 3.47
CA THR A 375 18.65 21.08 4.45
C THR A 375 18.67 22.53 3.96
N ARG A 376 18.28 22.81 2.70
CA ARG A 376 18.18 24.18 2.18
C ARG A 376 17.06 24.95 2.87
N ASP A 377 17.23 26.26 3.00
CA ASP A 377 16.20 27.13 3.62
C ASP A 377 14.87 27.05 2.84
N GLN A 378 14.95 27.12 1.51
CA GLN A 378 13.80 26.85 0.64
C GLN A 378 13.53 25.35 0.56
N VAL A 379 12.31 24.93 0.90
CA VAL A 379 11.89 23.53 0.79
C VAL A 379 11.89 23.15 -0.71
N PRO A 380 12.68 22.14 -1.12
CA PRO A 380 12.68 21.70 -2.51
C PRO A 380 11.30 21.12 -2.85
N GLY A 381 10.82 21.40 -4.06
CA GLY A 381 9.64 20.70 -4.58
C GLY A 381 9.92 19.21 -4.78
N TRP A 382 8.89 18.37 -4.67
CA TRP A 382 9.03 16.91 -4.81
C TRP A 382 9.65 16.49 -6.16
N LEU A 383 9.41 17.22 -7.25
CA LEU A 383 10.07 16.98 -8.54
C LEU A 383 11.59 17.13 -8.47
N VAL A 384 12.08 18.12 -7.72
CA VAL A 384 13.51 18.33 -7.50
C VAL A 384 14.09 17.16 -6.69
N MET A 385 13.35 16.66 -5.71
CA MET A 385 13.77 15.48 -4.93
C MET A 385 13.77 14.19 -5.77
N MET A 386 12.83 14.02 -6.71
CA MET A 386 12.88 12.93 -7.69
C MET A 386 14.17 12.98 -8.51
N GLY A 387 14.54 14.16 -9.02
CA GLY A 387 15.82 14.34 -9.72
C GLY A 387 17.03 14.04 -8.84
N ALA A 388 16.94 14.30 -7.53
CA ALA A 388 18.04 14.03 -6.59
C ALA A 388 18.35 12.54 -6.44
N ILE A 389 17.34 11.68 -6.54
CA ILE A 389 17.48 10.22 -6.51
C ILE A 389 17.65 9.63 -7.92
N ASP A 390 17.80 10.45 -8.97
CA ASP A 390 17.84 10.05 -10.38
C ASP A 390 16.54 9.37 -10.87
N PHE A 391 15.40 9.68 -10.25
CA PHE A 391 14.07 9.27 -10.71
C PHE A 391 13.55 10.24 -11.79
N PRO A 392 12.86 9.77 -12.85
CA PRO A 392 12.32 10.64 -13.88
C PRO A 392 11.42 11.73 -13.31
N GLN A 393 11.66 12.97 -13.71
CA GLN A 393 10.88 14.15 -13.30
C GLN A 393 9.60 14.30 -14.13
N ASP A 394 8.86 13.20 -14.30
CA ASP A 394 7.59 13.20 -15.03
C ASP A 394 6.42 13.43 -14.06
N ALA A 395 5.77 14.59 -14.18
CA ALA A 395 4.61 14.95 -13.38
C ALA A 395 3.29 14.30 -13.85
N SER A 396 3.28 13.64 -15.02
CA SER A 396 2.06 13.17 -15.69
C SER A 396 1.26 12.14 -14.86
N ARG A 397 1.96 11.26 -14.15
CA ARG A 397 1.37 10.23 -13.26
C ARG A 397 0.91 10.79 -11.91
N TRP A 398 1.30 12.02 -11.59
CA TRP A 398 1.01 12.70 -10.33
C TRP A 398 -0.05 13.80 -10.49
N ARG A 399 -0.76 13.83 -11.63
CA ARG A 399 -1.78 14.86 -11.92
C ARG A 399 -2.85 14.97 -10.84
N ARG A 400 -3.17 13.86 -10.14
CA ARG A 400 -4.13 13.82 -9.04
C ARG A 400 -3.78 14.77 -7.89
N LEU A 401 -2.50 15.09 -7.68
CA LEU A 401 -2.08 16.03 -6.62
C LEU A 401 -2.75 17.40 -6.74
N LYS A 402 -3.07 17.83 -7.98
CA LYS A 402 -3.80 19.09 -8.21
C LYS A 402 -5.23 19.07 -7.66
N LYS A 403 -5.83 17.89 -7.46
CA LYS A 403 -7.17 17.71 -6.91
C LYS A 403 -7.22 17.87 -5.38
N TYR A 404 -6.08 17.95 -4.70
CA TYR A 404 -6.03 18.03 -3.23
C TYR A 404 -6.18 19.45 -2.68
N VAL A 405 -6.41 20.45 -3.54
CA VAL A 405 -6.61 21.83 -3.13
C VAL A 405 -8.05 22.04 -2.66
N GLY A 406 -8.29 22.18 -1.35
CA GLY A 406 -9.57 22.69 -0.84
C GLY A 406 -10.00 22.26 0.57
N SER A 407 -9.76 21.02 1.00
CA SER A 407 -10.09 20.57 2.36
C SER A 407 -9.42 19.24 2.72
N LEU A 408 -8.91 19.15 3.96
CA LEU A 408 -8.37 17.90 4.53
C LEU A 408 -9.44 16.81 4.72
N SER A 409 -10.73 17.17 4.69
CA SER A 409 -11.86 16.25 4.86
C SER A 409 -12.30 15.53 3.58
N ASN A 410 -11.59 15.75 2.47
CA ASN A 410 -12.05 15.29 1.16
C ASN A 410 -12.06 13.77 1.01
N LEU A 411 -11.14 13.01 1.63
CA LEU A 411 -11.07 11.55 1.44
C LEU A 411 -12.33 10.82 1.93
N ASP A 412 -12.81 11.14 3.13
CA ASP A 412 -14.03 10.53 3.68
C ASP A 412 -15.31 11.00 2.96
N LYS A 413 -15.21 12.09 2.20
CA LYS A 413 -16.32 12.74 1.51
C LYS A 413 -16.21 12.67 -0.02
N GLN A 414 -15.34 11.80 -0.57
CA GLN A 414 -15.19 11.67 -2.03
C GLN A 414 -16.45 11.10 -2.70
N GLY A 415 -17.43 10.66 -1.92
CA GLY A 415 -18.62 10.05 -2.50
C GLY A 415 -18.36 8.65 -3.01
N VAL A 416 -19.40 8.10 -3.61
CA VAL A 416 -19.30 6.90 -4.45
C VAL A 416 -18.44 7.23 -5.67
N LEU A 417 -17.46 6.38 -5.99
CA LEU A 417 -16.65 6.57 -7.19
C LEU A 417 -17.53 6.53 -8.45
N PRO A 418 -17.26 7.40 -9.44
CA PRO A 418 -18.06 7.45 -10.65
C PRO A 418 -17.90 6.16 -11.47
N LYS A 419 -18.86 5.88 -12.36
CA LYS A 419 -18.71 4.82 -13.37
C LYS A 419 -17.48 5.12 -14.24
N THR A 420 -16.78 4.08 -14.67
CA THR A 420 -15.58 4.22 -15.50
C THR A 420 -15.91 4.93 -16.81
N GLY A 421 -15.11 5.95 -17.16
CA GLY A 421 -15.35 6.78 -18.36
C GLY A 421 -16.29 7.97 -18.15
N VAL A 422 -16.92 8.11 -16.99
CA VAL A 422 -17.64 9.34 -16.60
C VAL A 422 -16.64 10.27 -15.92
N ILE A 423 -16.30 11.39 -16.57
CA ILE A 423 -15.50 12.45 -15.94
C ILE A 423 -16.42 13.15 -14.93
N GLY A 424 -16.24 12.83 -13.64
CA GLY A 424 -17.08 13.39 -12.58
C GLY A 424 -16.54 13.06 -11.20
N LEU A 425 -15.49 13.80 -10.82
CA LEU A 425 -15.18 14.37 -9.50
C LEU A 425 -13.85 15.15 -9.61
#